data_AF-A0A561T6C9-F1
#
_entry.id   AF-A0A561T6C9-F1
#
_cell.length_a   1.000
_cell.length_b   1.000
_cell.length_c   1.000
_cell.angle_alpha   90.00
_cell.angle_beta   90.00
_cell.angle_gamma   90.00
#
_symmetry.space_group_name_H-M   'P 1'
#
loop_
_entity.id
_entity.type
_entity.pdbx_description
1 polymer ?
#
loop_
_entity_poly.entity_id
_entity_poly.type
_entity_poly.pdbx_seq_one_letter_code
_entity_poly.pdbx_strand_id
1 'polypeptide(L)'
;MVRAQPGVHGAALNRVEPPTGEVAAVVAAVIGVPPGQLGGAAGLTDGSWSSMQHITILLDLAGAFGFELTPRLVQELTTVAAMQAFVSDRRDRAPLPTSSEAAMTLVLQQLREILAGPNTAVLATVRPDGKPQQFVVWAVADGDDILMSTTQGRPKHRNLAAFPHASLTVYPAGDMYRSVEVRGTSSFVEAGADEVIERLSRHYKGTSWQEPAGLGTRVTVRLSGLVPGKD
;
A
#
# COMPACT_ATOMS: atom_id res chain seq x y z
N MET A 1 -1.64 -52.78 -5.90
CA MET A 1 -2.61 -52.22 -4.95
C MET A 1 -1.87 -51.94 -3.65
N VAL A 2 -1.37 -50.72 -3.46
CA VAL A 2 -0.63 -50.34 -2.25
C VAL A 2 -1.27 -49.07 -1.70
N ARG A 3 -1.77 -49.19 -0.47
CA ARG A 3 -2.44 -48.18 0.35
C ARG A 3 -1.46 -47.07 0.73
N ALA A 4 -1.85 -45.81 0.55
CA ALA A 4 -1.21 -44.68 1.22
C ALA A 4 -1.63 -44.64 2.70
N GLN A 5 -0.67 -44.47 3.61
CA GLN A 5 -0.95 -44.12 5.00
C GLN A 5 -1.00 -42.59 5.17
N PRO A 6 -1.87 -42.05 6.06
CA PRO A 6 -1.95 -40.62 6.34
C PRO A 6 -1.11 -40.21 7.56
N GLY A 7 -0.57 -38.99 7.51
CA GLY A 7 0.25 -38.34 8.55
C GLY A 7 1.72 -38.24 8.11
N VAL A 8 2.44 -37.12 8.15
CA VAL A 8 2.43 -35.98 9.08
C VAL A 8 3.10 -34.82 8.35
N HIS A 9 2.39 -33.83 7.80
CA HIS A 9 3.02 -32.62 7.23
C HIS A 9 2.31 -31.38 7.74
N GLY A 10 2.84 -30.85 8.84
CA GLY A 10 2.43 -29.57 9.39
C GLY A 10 3.22 -29.28 10.66
N ALA A 11 4.45 -28.74 10.52
CA ALA A 11 5.10 -27.88 11.53
C ALA A 11 6.58 -27.52 11.24
N ALA A 12 7.30 -28.12 10.28
CA ALA A 12 8.77 -28.08 10.32
C ALA A 12 9.51 -27.40 9.14
N LEU A 13 8.87 -26.56 8.31
CA LEU A 13 9.51 -26.10 7.06
C LEU A 13 10.08 -24.68 7.01
N ASN A 14 9.84 -23.77 7.98
CA ASN A 14 10.28 -22.37 7.83
C ASN A 14 10.91 -21.74 9.08
N ARG A 15 11.89 -22.40 9.71
CA ARG A 15 12.83 -21.68 10.60
C ARG A 15 14.19 -21.64 9.92
N VAL A 16 14.59 -20.45 9.47
CA VAL A 16 15.90 -20.21 8.87
C VAL A 16 16.78 -19.54 9.94
N GLU A 17 17.85 -20.21 10.35
CA GLU A 17 18.81 -19.67 11.32
C GLU A 17 19.67 -18.55 10.69
N PRO A 18 20.22 -17.63 11.51
CA PRO A 18 21.12 -16.60 11.02
C PRO A 18 22.34 -17.20 10.28
N PRO A 19 22.81 -16.58 9.17
CA PRO A 19 23.98 -17.06 8.46
C PRO A 19 25.22 -16.98 9.34
N THR A 20 26.14 -17.92 9.14
CA THR A 20 27.42 -17.99 9.86
C THR A 20 28.60 -17.79 8.91
N GLY A 21 29.81 -17.58 9.45
CA GLY A 21 31.04 -17.47 8.67
C GLY A 21 31.13 -16.22 7.79
N GLU A 22 31.67 -16.35 6.58
CA GLU A 22 31.93 -15.25 5.65
C GLU A 22 30.65 -14.54 5.19
N VAL A 23 29.56 -15.30 5.02
CA VAL A 23 28.24 -14.77 4.70
C VAL A 23 27.74 -13.82 5.80
N ALA A 24 27.97 -14.17 7.07
CA ALA A 24 27.61 -13.31 8.19
C ALA A 24 28.34 -11.97 8.12
N ALA A 25 29.64 -11.97 7.81
CA ALA A 25 30.44 -10.75 7.72
C ALA A 25 29.93 -9.80 6.62
N VAL A 26 29.56 -10.34 5.45
CA VAL A 26 29.00 -9.55 4.34
C VAL A 26 27.64 -8.95 4.71
N VAL A 27 26.74 -9.75 5.30
CA VAL A 27 25.43 -9.27 5.73
C VAL A 27 25.57 -8.16 6.79
N ALA A 28 26.47 -8.33 7.77
CA ALA A 28 26.74 -7.33 8.81
C ALA A 28 27.24 -6.00 8.22
N ALA A 29 28.15 -6.06 7.25
CA ALA A 29 28.66 -4.87 6.58
C ALA A 29 27.57 -4.11 5.81
N VAL A 30 26.66 -4.83 5.14
CA VAL A 30 25.55 -4.24 4.38
C VAL A 30 24.56 -3.50 5.28
N ILE A 31 24.22 -4.09 6.43
CA ILE A 31 23.25 -3.51 7.36
C ILE A 31 23.88 -2.59 8.42
N GLY A 32 25.23 -2.48 8.43
CA GLY A 32 25.98 -1.57 9.30
C GLY A 32 26.08 -2.03 10.77
N VAL A 33 26.13 -3.34 11.04
CA VAL A 33 26.26 -3.89 12.41
C VAL A 33 27.48 -4.81 12.53
N PRO A 34 28.06 -4.99 13.73
CA PRO A 34 29.10 -5.99 13.95
C PRO A 34 28.62 -7.42 13.64
N PRO A 35 29.44 -8.30 13.03
CA PRO A 35 29.04 -9.67 12.69
C PRO A 35 28.51 -10.50 13.88
N GLY A 36 29.04 -10.26 15.09
CA GLY A 36 28.55 -10.91 16.31
C GLY A 36 27.19 -10.43 16.83
N GLN A 37 26.59 -9.41 16.22
CA GLN A 37 25.33 -8.77 16.63
C GLN A 37 24.20 -8.94 15.60
N LEU A 38 24.38 -9.83 14.61
CA LEU A 38 23.41 -10.11 13.56
C LEU A 38 22.09 -10.71 14.09
N GLY A 39 22.14 -11.52 15.14
CA GLY A 39 20.95 -12.05 15.81
C GLY A 39 20.45 -11.10 16.90
N GLY A 40 19.15 -11.12 17.21
CA GLY A 40 18.49 -10.47 18.37
C GLY A 40 18.57 -8.94 18.45
N ALA A 41 19.77 -8.36 18.37
CA ALA A 41 20.07 -6.93 18.49
C ALA A 41 19.71 -6.13 17.22
N ALA A 42 19.74 -6.75 16.03
CA ALA A 42 19.37 -6.10 14.77
C ALA A 42 17.85 -6.10 14.47
N GLY A 43 17.02 -6.69 15.34
CA GLY A 43 15.56 -6.76 15.16
C GLY A 43 15.08 -7.63 14.00
N LEU A 44 15.95 -8.47 13.43
CA LEU A 44 15.65 -9.35 12.30
C LEU A 44 14.84 -10.58 12.75
N THR A 45 13.88 -10.99 11.91
CA THR A 45 12.97 -12.13 12.16
C THR A 45 13.23 -13.28 11.18
N ASP A 46 12.62 -14.44 11.39
CA ASP A 46 12.77 -15.62 10.50
C ASP A 46 12.51 -15.30 9.01
N GLY A 47 11.55 -14.40 8.72
CA GLY A 47 11.27 -13.95 7.34
C GLY A 47 12.30 -12.97 6.77
N SER A 48 13.10 -12.33 7.62
CA SER A 48 14.22 -11.49 7.19
C SER A 48 15.38 -12.35 6.66
N TRP A 49 15.57 -13.55 7.23
CA TRP A 49 16.66 -14.46 6.85
C TRP A 49 16.41 -15.20 5.54
N SER A 50 15.17 -15.61 5.26
CA SER A 50 14.82 -16.20 3.97
C SER A 50 15.11 -15.26 2.79
N SER A 51 14.82 -13.96 2.98
CA SER A 51 15.12 -12.91 1.98
C SER A 51 16.62 -12.72 1.72
N MET A 52 17.48 -13.07 2.69
CA MET A 52 18.94 -12.95 2.62
C MET A 52 19.66 -14.18 2.07
N GLN A 53 18.97 -15.31 1.83
CA GLN A 53 19.55 -16.50 1.18
C GLN A 53 20.11 -16.19 -0.22
N HIS A 54 19.60 -15.14 -0.86
CA HIS A 54 20.14 -14.64 -2.12
C HIS A 54 21.59 -14.16 -2.02
N ILE A 55 22.06 -13.71 -0.85
CA ILE A 55 23.46 -13.27 -0.66
C ILE A 55 24.41 -14.47 -0.79
N THR A 56 24.02 -15.65 -0.32
CA THR A 56 24.81 -16.89 -0.50
C THR A 56 24.96 -17.24 -1.97
N ILE A 57 23.87 -17.15 -2.75
CA ILE A 57 23.89 -17.38 -4.21
C ILE A 57 24.80 -16.37 -4.89
N LEU A 58 24.75 -15.10 -4.48
CA LEU A 58 25.62 -14.06 -5.02
C LEU A 58 27.10 -14.36 -4.73
N LEU A 59 27.43 -14.80 -3.52
CA LEU A 59 28.80 -15.17 -3.13
C LEU A 59 29.31 -16.39 -3.91
N ASP A 60 28.47 -17.39 -4.12
CA ASP A 60 28.81 -18.56 -4.96
C ASP A 60 29.04 -18.16 -6.42
N LEU A 61 28.21 -17.26 -6.96
CA LEU A 61 28.39 -16.71 -8.31
C LEU A 61 29.66 -15.85 -8.41
N ALA A 62 29.93 -15.01 -7.41
CA ALA A 62 31.15 -14.21 -7.34
C ALA A 62 32.40 -15.08 -7.34
N GLY A 63 32.39 -16.18 -6.57
CA GLY A 63 33.44 -17.20 -6.58
C GLY A 63 33.55 -17.93 -7.92
N ALA A 64 32.42 -18.34 -8.51
CA ALA A 64 32.38 -19.07 -9.78
C ALA A 64 32.83 -18.23 -10.99
N PHE A 65 32.56 -16.93 -10.98
CA PHE A 65 32.84 -16.00 -12.07
C PHE A 65 34.02 -15.05 -11.78
N GLY A 66 34.67 -15.17 -10.62
CA GLY A 66 35.92 -14.49 -10.29
C GLY A 66 35.81 -12.97 -10.14
N PHE A 67 34.70 -12.46 -9.62
CA PHE A 67 34.51 -11.02 -9.37
C PHE A 67 34.25 -10.75 -7.89
N GLU A 68 34.63 -9.56 -7.42
CA GLU A 68 34.43 -9.14 -6.03
C GLU A 68 33.05 -8.51 -5.84
N LEU A 69 32.30 -8.97 -4.83
CA LEU A 69 31.01 -8.39 -4.47
C LEU A 69 31.21 -7.11 -3.65
N THR A 70 31.23 -5.98 -4.34
CA THR A 70 31.22 -4.68 -3.64
C THR A 70 29.86 -4.45 -2.95
N PRO A 71 29.81 -3.68 -1.84
CA PRO A 71 28.56 -3.37 -1.13
C PRO A 71 27.48 -2.77 -2.04
N ARG A 72 27.89 -1.98 -3.03
CA ARG A 72 26.98 -1.39 -4.03
C ARG A 72 26.36 -2.43 -4.95
N LEU A 73 27.15 -3.40 -5.43
CA LEU A 73 26.65 -4.50 -6.26
C LEU A 73 25.66 -5.36 -5.48
N VAL A 74 25.96 -5.64 -4.20
CA VAL A 74 25.06 -6.38 -3.31
C VAL A 74 23.74 -5.63 -3.14
N GLN A 75 23.77 -4.30 -3.03
CA GLN A 75 22.56 -3.48 -2.90
C GLN A 75 21.72 -3.43 -4.20
N GLU A 76 22.38 -3.36 -5.36
CA GLU A 76 21.71 -3.41 -6.66
C GLU A 76 21.09 -4.80 -6.92
N LEU A 77 21.76 -5.88 -6.52
CA LEU A 77 21.30 -7.26 -6.71
C LEU A 77 20.27 -7.72 -5.67
N THR A 78 20.36 -7.25 -4.41
CA THR A 78 19.32 -7.48 -3.39
C THR A 78 18.02 -6.77 -3.74
N THR A 79 18.07 -5.67 -4.51
CA THR A 79 16.85 -5.06 -5.06
C THR A 79 16.18 -5.99 -6.08
N VAL A 80 16.94 -6.62 -6.97
CA VAL A 80 16.42 -7.62 -7.92
C VAL A 80 15.93 -8.88 -7.19
N ALA A 81 16.64 -9.32 -6.16
CA ALA A 81 16.28 -10.50 -5.38
C ALA A 81 15.08 -10.25 -4.45
N ALA A 82 14.94 -9.04 -3.89
CA ALA A 82 13.74 -8.59 -3.19
C ALA A 82 12.56 -8.45 -4.17
N MET A 83 12.82 -8.06 -5.42
CA MET A 83 11.82 -8.01 -6.48
C MET A 83 11.42 -9.42 -6.94
N GLN A 84 12.35 -10.38 -6.97
CA GLN A 84 12.08 -11.79 -7.24
C GLN A 84 11.39 -12.49 -6.07
N ALA A 85 11.75 -12.17 -4.82
CA ALA A 85 11.04 -12.62 -3.63
C ALA A 85 9.62 -12.04 -3.58
N PHE A 86 9.44 -10.76 -3.95
CA PHE A 86 8.13 -10.14 -4.12
C PHE A 86 7.30 -10.82 -5.24
N VAL A 87 7.95 -11.20 -6.36
CA VAL A 87 7.30 -11.94 -7.46
C VAL A 87 7.00 -13.40 -7.09
N SER A 88 7.81 -14.02 -6.22
CA SER A 88 7.68 -15.42 -5.79
C SER A 88 6.73 -15.59 -4.61
N ASP A 89 6.70 -14.65 -3.66
CA ASP A 89 5.66 -14.50 -2.62
C ASP A 89 4.27 -14.31 -3.25
N ARG A 90 4.22 -13.70 -4.44
CA ARG A 90 3.01 -13.61 -5.26
C ARG A 90 2.56 -14.95 -5.87
N ARG A 91 3.46 -15.92 -6.07
CA ARG A 91 3.14 -17.24 -6.65
C ARG A 91 2.48 -18.17 -5.64
N ASP A 92 2.79 -18.03 -4.35
CA ASP A 92 2.33 -18.94 -3.29
C ASP A 92 1.11 -18.40 -2.51
N ARG A 93 0.70 -17.15 -2.74
CA ARG A 93 -0.63 -16.68 -2.33
C ARG A 93 -1.70 -17.27 -3.24
N ALA A 94 -2.87 -17.55 -2.64
CA ALA A 94 -4.06 -17.94 -3.39
C ALA A 94 -4.22 -17.04 -4.63
N PRO A 95 -4.58 -17.61 -5.79
CA PRO A 95 -4.67 -16.85 -7.04
C PRO A 95 -5.45 -15.56 -6.81
N LEU A 96 -4.97 -14.46 -7.39
CA LEU A 96 -5.77 -13.23 -7.46
C LEU A 96 -7.16 -13.66 -7.93
N PRO A 97 -8.23 -13.24 -7.23
CA PRO A 97 -9.57 -13.61 -7.60
C PRO A 97 -9.76 -13.44 -9.11
N THR A 98 -10.03 -14.56 -9.78
CA THR A 98 -10.16 -14.65 -11.23
C THR A 98 -11.41 -13.94 -11.75
N SER A 99 -12.32 -13.55 -10.85
CA SER A 99 -13.36 -12.58 -11.13
C SER A 99 -12.90 -11.18 -10.69
N SER A 100 -13.04 -10.20 -11.59
CA SER A 100 -12.89 -8.76 -11.31
C SER A 100 -13.61 -8.33 -10.02
N GLU A 101 -14.68 -9.04 -9.66
CA GLU A 101 -15.50 -8.83 -8.47
C GLU A 101 -14.77 -9.09 -7.15
N ALA A 102 -14.09 -10.23 -6.99
CA ALA A 102 -13.42 -10.50 -5.71
C ALA A 102 -12.10 -9.71 -5.56
N ALA A 103 -11.47 -9.29 -6.67
CA ALA A 103 -10.35 -8.35 -6.64
C ALA A 103 -10.84 -6.97 -6.16
N MET A 104 -11.99 -6.54 -6.66
CA MET A 104 -12.67 -5.34 -6.19
C MET A 104 -13.03 -5.43 -4.70
N THR A 105 -13.60 -6.55 -4.25
CA THR A 105 -13.94 -6.76 -2.83
C THR A 105 -12.73 -6.55 -1.93
N LEU A 106 -11.57 -7.12 -2.28
CA LEU A 106 -10.35 -6.97 -1.48
C LEU A 106 -9.84 -5.51 -1.46
N VAL A 107 -9.86 -4.83 -2.61
CA VAL A 107 -9.47 -3.42 -2.72
C VAL A 107 -10.37 -2.53 -1.87
N LEU A 108 -11.69 -2.73 -1.94
CA LEU A 108 -12.65 -1.99 -1.12
C LEU A 108 -12.51 -2.29 0.37
N GLN A 109 -12.21 -3.54 0.73
CA GLN A 109 -11.95 -3.89 2.12
C GLN A 109 -10.72 -3.14 2.64
N GLN A 110 -9.60 -3.18 1.93
CA GLN A 110 -8.38 -2.48 2.32
C GLN A 110 -8.59 -0.96 2.36
N LEU A 111 -9.32 -0.40 1.38
CA LEU A 111 -9.68 1.02 1.36
C LEU A 111 -10.45 1.43 2.61
N ARG A 112 -11.46 0.64 3.00
CA ARG A 112 -12.27 0.87 4.21
C ARG A 112 -11.43 0.74 5.48
N GLU A 113 -10.56 -0.26 5.55
CA GLU A 113 -9.64 -0.45 6.68
C GLU A 113 -8.72 0.77 6.89
N ILE A 114 -8.17 1.32 5.81
CA ILE A 114 -7.32 2.52 5.90
C ILE A 114 -8.16 3.75 6.29
N LEU A 115 -9.33 3.93 5.68
CA LEU A 115 -10.23 5.06 5.97
C LEU A 115 -10.95 4.95 7.33
N ALA A 116 -10.87 3.81 8.01
CA ALA A 116 -11.33 3.67 9.40
C ALA A 116 -10.46 4.51 10.38
N GLY A 117 -9.23 4.82 10.00
CA GLY A 117 -8.40 5.82 10.68
C GLY A 117 -8.52 7.21 10.03
N PRO A 118 -8.04 8.28 10.69
CA PRO A 118 -8.05 9.65 10.16
C PRO A 118 -6.95 9.88 9.10
N ASN A 119 -6.78 8.93 8.17
CA ASN A 119 -5.79 9.00 7.11
C ASN A 119 -6.30 9.89 5.99
N THR A 120 -5.52 10.90 5.60
CA THR A 120 -5.88 11.77 4.47
C THR A 120 -5.70 11.02 3.16
N ALA A 121 -6.52 11.37 2.18
CA ALA A 121 -6.41 10.86 0.82
C ALA A 121 -5.89 11.93 -0.13
N VAL A 122 -5.29 11.50 -1.24
CA VAL A 122 -4.89 12.35 -2.35
C VAL A 122 -5.88 12.14 -3.49
N LEU A 123 -6.67 13.16 -3.79
CA LEU A 123 -7.61 13.20 -4.91
C LEU A 123 -6.93 13.80 -6.12
N ALA A 124 -6.78 13.05 -7.20
CA ALA A 124 -6.34 13.55 -8.49
C ALA A 124 -7.54 13.86 -9.39
N THR A 125 -7.52 15.03 -10.02
CA THR A 125 -8.57 15.54 -10.91
C THR A 125 -7.93 16.12 -12.16
N VAL A 126 -8.73 16.35 -13.20
CA VAL A 126 -8.30 17.06 -14.42
C VAL A 126 -8.91 18.46 -14.42
N ARG A 127 -8.07 19.47 -14.61
CA ARG A 127 -8.51 20.86 -14.77
C ARG A 127 -9.18 21.05 -16.14
N PRO A 128 -10.03 22.08 -16.32
CA PRO A 128 -10.62 22.42 -17.62
C PRO A 128 -9.59 22.64 -18.75
N ASP A 129 -8.35 22.99 -18.43
CA ASP A 129 -7.23 23.11 -19.39
C ASP A 129 -6.49 21.78 -19.67
N GLY A 130 -7.04 20.65 -19.23
CA GLY A 130 -6.51 19.31 -19.43
C GLY A 130 -5.37 18.92 -18.49
N LYS A 131 -4.88 19.82 -17.63
CA LYS A 131 -3.76 19.54 -16.73
C LYS A 131 -4.22 18.80 -15.47
N PRO A 132 -3.43 17.84 -14.95
CA PRO A 132 -3.75 17.19 -13.69
C PRO A 132 -3.63 18.19 -12.53
N GLN A 133 -4.47 18.01 -11.51
CA GLN A 133 -4.39 18.72 -10.24
C GLN A 133 -4.76 17.80 -9.09
N GLN A 134 -3.94 17.83 -8.04
CA GLN A 134 -4.11 17.00 -6.85
C GLN A 134 -4.54 17.83 -5.64
N PHE A 135 -5.28 17.18 -4.74
CA PHE A 135 -5.74 17.75 -3.48
C PHE A 135 -5.57 16.73 -2.36
N VAL A 136 -5.02 17.16 -1.23
CA VAL A 136 -5.14 16.39 0.02
C VAL A 136 -6.54 16.63 0.59
N VAL A 137 -7.25 15.55 0.88
CA VAL A 137 -8.66 15.58 1.28
C VAL A 137 -8.94 14.67 2.47
N TRP A 138 -9.96 15.02 3.23
CA TRP A 138 -10.64 14.10 4.11
C TRP A 138 -11.63 13.27 3.31
N ALA A 139 -11.70 11.97 3.60
CA ALA A 139 -12.57 11.03 2.93
C ALA A 139 -13.14 10.03 3.95
N VAL A 140 -14.35 9.56 3.71
CA VAL A 140 -14.97 8.46 4.46
C VAL A 140 -15.63 7.50 3.49
N ALA A 141 -15.61 6.21 3.83
CA ALA A 141 -16.35 5.20 3.07
C ALA A 141 -17.86 5.27 3.38
N ASP A 142 -18.69 5.03 2.37
CA ASP A 142 -20.14 4.91 2.44
C ASP A 142 -20.59 3.75 1.55
N GLY A 143 -20.75 2.56 2.13
CA GLY A 143 -20.91 1.35 1.34
C GLY A 143 -19.70 1.14 0.41
N ASP A 144 -19.96 1.00 -0.88
CA ASP A 144 -18.95 0.87 -1.95
C ASP A 144 -18.47 2.21 -2.53
N ASP A 145 -18.97 3.34 -2.01
CA ASP A 145 -18.60 4.68 -2.45
C ASP A 145 -17.68 5.38 -1.45
N ILE A 146 -17.01 6.44 -1.92
CA ILE A 146 -16.26 7.37 -1.05
C ILE A 146 -16.93 8.74 -1.05
N LEU A 147 -17.10 9.31 0.15
CA LEU A 147 -17.62 10.66 0.35
C LEU A 147 -16.50 11.62 0.76
N MET A 148 -16.49 12.78 0.12
CA MET A 148 -15.65 13.92 0.48
C MET A 148 -16.52 15.18 0.55
N SER A 149 -16.06 16.22 1.25
CA SER A 149 -16.76 17.50 1.33
C SER A 149 -16.01 18.60 0.56
N THR A 150 -16.76 19.48 -0.10
CA THR A 150 -16.24 20.71 -0.68
C THR A 150 -17.31 21.81 -0.70
N THR A 151 -16.98 22.96 -1.27
CA THR A 151 -17.95 24.03 -1.54
C THR A 151 -17.98 24.30 -3.04
N GLN A 152 -19.15 24.68 -3.55
CA GLN A 152 -19.31 25.05 -4.96
C GLN A 152 -18.30 26.12 -5.38
N GLY A 153 -17.84 26.03 -6.62
CA GLY A 153 -16.88 26.96 -7.22
C GLY A 153 -15.41 26.77 -6.82
N ARG A 154 -15.09 25.93 -5.82
CA ARG A 154 -13.70 25.59 -5.48
C ARG A 154 -13.01 24.87 -6.65
N PRO A 155 -11.65 24.90 -6.75
CA PRO A 155 -10.93 24.24 -7.83
C PRO A 155 -11.33 22.78 -8.06
N LYS A 156 -11.37 21.94 -7.01
CA LYS A 156 -11.80 20.54 -7.14
C LYS A 156 -13.24 20.38 -7.63
N HIS A 157 -14.16 21.25 -7.19
CA HIS A 157 -15.54 21.25 -7.67
C HIS A 157 -15.60 21.57 -9.17
N ARG A 158 -14.90 22.62 -9.61
CA ARG A 158 -14.86 23.00 -11.03
C ARG A 158 -14.21 21.91 -11.90
N ASN A 159 -13.14 21.29 -11.41
CA ASN A 159 -12.47 20.20 -12.10
C ASN A 159 -13.41 18.99 -12.27
N LEU A 160 -14.05 18.54 -11.18
CA LEU A 160 -14.94 17.39 -11.21
C LEU A 160 -16.26 17.65 -11.96
N ALA A 161 -16.74 18.89 -11.97
CA ALA A 161 -17.89 19.29 -12.78
C ALA A 161 -17.57 19.25 -14.29
N ALA A 162 -16.34 19.60 -14.68
CA ALA A 162 -15.90 19.52 -16.07
C ALA A 162 -15.55 18.08 -16.49
N PHE A 163 -14.88 17.34 -15.61
CA PHE A 163 -14.42 15.97 -15.84
C PHE A 163 -14.70 15.12 -14.60
N PRO A 164 -15.75 14.28 -14.62
CA PRO A 164 -16.21 13.59 -13.42
C PRO A 164 -15.30 12.43 -13.00
N HIS A 165 -14.37 12.00 -13.84
CA HIS A 165 -13.44 10.92 -13.52
C HIS A 165 -12.29 11.40 -12.63
N ALA A 166 -12.03 10.66 -11.56
CA ALA A 166 -10.96 10.96 -10.61
C ALA A 166 -10.29 9.70 -10.09
N SER A 167 -9.04 9.84 -9.64
CA SER A 167 -8.39 8.83 -8.81
C SER A 167 -8.23 9.31 -7.38
N LEU A 168 -8.29 8.37 -6.45
CA LEU A 168 -8.12 8.59 -5.02
C LEU A 168 -7.09 7.60 -4.50
N THR A 169 -6.00 8.13 -3.94
CA THR A 169 -4.99 7.34 -3.24
C THR A 169 -5.10 7.59 -1.75
N VAL A 170 -5.11 6.53 -0.94
CA VAL A 170 -5.03 6.64 0.53
C VAL A 170 -3.95 5.71 1.05
N TYR A 171 -3.27 6.12 2.11
CA TYR A 171 -2.28 5.31 2.80
C TYR A 171 -2.25 5.68 4.29
N PRO A 172 -1.94 4.71 5.19
CA PRO A 172 -1.72 5.00 6.59
C PRO A 172 -0.55 5.95 6.81
N ALA A 173 -0.67 6.87 7.78
CA ALA A 173 0.47 7.64 8.24
C ALA A 173 1.58 6.71 8.76
N GLY A 174 2.79 6.84 8.19
CA GLY A 174 3.95 6.03 8.58
C GLY A 174 4.12 4.72 7.79
N ASP A 175 3.18 4.35 6.91
CA ASP A 175 3.30 3.14 6.07
C ASP A 175 2.74 3.38 4.66
N MET A 176 3.58 3.99 3.80
CA MET A 176 3.23 4.29 2.41
C MET A 176 3.08 3.02 1.53
N TYR A 177 3.62 1.89 1.97
CA TYR A 177 3.58 0.64 1.21
C TYR A 177 2.20 -0.03 1.29
N ARG A 178 1.41 0.28 2.31
CA ARG A 178 0.00 -0.14 2.45
C ARG A 178 -0.99 0.74 1.69
N SER A 179 -0.55 1.48 0.68
CA SER A 179 -1.41 2.35 -0.12
C SER A 179 -2.47 1.60 -0.94
N VAL A 180 -3.66 2.19 -1.04
CA VAL A 180 -4.71 1.80 -1.98
C VAL A 180 -4.96 2.95 -2.93
N GLU A 181 -5.10 2.63 -4.22
CA GLU A 181 -5.57 3.56 -5.24
C GLU A 181 -6.84 3.01 -5.87
N VAL A 182 -7.86 3.84 -5.95
CA VAL A 182 -9.09 3.59 -6.69
C VAL A 182 -9.36 4.70 -7.69
N ARG A 183 -9.97 4.36 -8.82
CA ARG A 183 -10.52 5.29 -9.80
C ARG A 183 -12.04 5.19 -9.77
N GLY A 184 -12.74 6.29 -10.01
CA GLY A 184 -14.20 6.28 -10.02
C GLY A 184 -14.79 7.49 -10.73
N THR A 185 -16.12 7.56 -10.71
CA THR A 185 -16.88 8.69 -11.26
C THR A 185 -17.50 9.48 -10.12
N SER A 186 -17.22 10.78 -10.13
CA SER A 186 -17.75 11.72 -9.14
C SER A 186 -19.14 12.20 -9.50
N SER A 187 -19.94 12.42 -8.47
CA SER A 187 -21.22 13.12 -8.52
C SER A 187 -21.31 14.08 -7.33
N PHE A 188 -22.14 15.10 -7.46
CA PHE A 188 -22.40 16.05 -6.37
C PHE A 188 -23.74 15.78 -5.72
N VAL A 189 -23.77 15.79 -4.40
CA VAL A 189 -25.00 15.66 -3.60
C VAL A 189 -25.06 16.84 -2.64
N GLU A 190 -26.14 17.63 -2.74
CA GLU A 190 -26.37 18.78 -1.85
C GLU A 190 -27.12 18.37 -0.59
N ALA A 191 -28.14 17.51 -0.73
CA ALA A 191 -28.88 16.98 0.39
C ALA A 191 -27.95 16.16 1.31
N GLY A 192 -27.90 16.52 2.60
CA GLY A 192 -27.04 15.82 3.55
C GLY A 192 -25.58 16.30 3.59
N ALA A 193 -25.22 17.36 2.85
CA ALA A 193 -23.82 17.77 2.71
C ALA A 193 -23.19 18.28 4.01
N ASP A 194 -23.99 18.89 4.88
CA ASP A 194 -23.54 19.38 6.19
C ASP A 194 -23.30 18.23 7.18
N GLU A 195 -24.10 17.17 7.11
CA GLU A 195 -23.93 15.94 7.87
C GLU A 195 -22.64 15.21 7.47
N VAL A 196 -22.27 15.26 6.18
CA VAL A 196 -21.02 14.66 5.71
C VAL A 196 -19.80 15.41 6.22
N ILE A 197 -19.78 16.75 6.20
CA ILE A 197 -18.64 17.50 6.77
C ILE A 197 -18.57 17.34 8.29
N GLU A 198 -19.71 17.26 8.98
CA GLU A 198 -19.75 16.99 10.41
C GLU A 198 -19.17 15.59 10.73
N ARG A 199 -19.55 14.56 9.95
CA ARG A 199 -18.97 13.22 10.05
C ARG A 199 -17.46 13.25 9.82
N LEU A 200 -16.99 13.97 8.81
CA LEU A 200 -15.56 14.11 8.52
C LEU A 200 -14.82 14.84 9.65
N SER A 201 -15.38 15.91 10.20
CA SER A 201 -14.75 16.66 11.31
C SER A 201 -14.61 15.80 12.56
N ARG A 202 -15.66 15.05 12.93
CA ARG A 202 -15.60 14.10 14.04
C ARG A 202 -14.55 13.02 13.80
N HIS A 203 -14.48 12.48 12.58
CA HIS A 203 -13.52 11.44 12.21
C HIS A 203 -12.06 11.91 12.26
N TYR A 204 -11.77 13.10 11.71
CA TYR A 204 -10.39 13.58 11.56
C TYR A 204 -9.89 14.45 12.73
N LYS A 205 -10.80 15.15 13.42
CA LYS A 205 -10.45 16.10 14.49
C LYS A 205 -11.04 15.73 15.85
N GLY A 206 -12.00 14.80 15.92
CA GLY A 206 -12.72 14.48 17.15
C GLY A 206 -13.69 15.57 17.62
N THR A 207 -13.93 16.60 16.82
CA THR A 207 -14.76 17.76 17.18
C THR A 207 -15.78 18.08 16.10
N SER A 208 -16.89 18.71 16.49
CA SER A 208 -17.88 19.21 15.54
C SER A 208 -17.28 20.24 14.60
N TRP A 209 -17.77 20.21 13.36
CA TRP A 209 -17.36 21.14 12.33
C TRP A 209 -17.82 22.55 12.66
N GLN A 210 -16.90 23.50 12.54
CA GLN A 210 -17.18 24.92 12.69
C GLN A 210 -17.03 25.55 11.32
N GLU A 211 -18.14 25.99 10.74
CA GLU A 211 -18.17 26.55 9.40
C GLU A 211 -17.38 27.87 9.35
N PRO A 212 -16.30 27.96 8.55
CA PRO A 212 -15.64 29.23 8.31
C PRO A 212 -16.58 30.21 7.61
N ALA A 213 -16.61 31.47 8.08
CA ALA A 213 -17.40 32.52 7.45
C ALA A 213 -17.01 32.74 5.98
N GLY A 214 -18.01 33.00 5.14
CA GLY A 214 -17.79 33.33 3.72
C GLY A 214 -17.51 32.12 2.81
N LEU A 215 -17.73 30.90 3.30
CA LEU A 215 -17.79 29.72 2.42
C LEU A 215 -19.11 29.70 1.64
N GLY A 216 -19.03 29.34 0.36
CA GLY A 216 -20.20 29.12 -0.49
C GLY A 216 -20.93 27.81 -0.15
N THR A 217 -21.96 27.48 -0.91
CA THR A 217 -22.77 26.28 -0.73
C THR A 217 -21.93 25.01 -0.61
N ARG A 218 -22.10 24.27 0.49
CA ARG A 218 -21.50 22.95 0.72
C ARG A 218 -22.03 21.95 -0.28
N VAL A 219 -21.17 21.08 -0.79
CA VAL A 219 -21.59 19.90 -1.54
C VAL A 219 -20.75 18.70 -1.15
N THR A 220 -21.39 17.54 -1.10
CA THR A 220 -20.70 16.26 -1.02
C THR A 220 -20.24 15.85 -2.40
N VAL A 221 -18.97 15.43 -2.50
CA VAL A 221 -18.46 14.69 -3.65
C VAL A 221 -18.59 13.21 -3.32
N ARG A 222 -19.45 12.50 -4.06
CA ARG A 222 -19.58 11.03 -4.00
C ARG A 222 -18.79 10.43 -5.16
N LEU A 223 -17.75 9.68 -4.86
CA LEU A 223 -16.98 8.91 -5.82
C LEU A 223 -17.51 7.47 -5.83
N SER A 224 -18.06 7.05 -6.96
CA SER A 224 -18.76 5.77 -7.13
C SER A 224 -18.22 5.00 -8.34
N GLY A 225 -18.66 3.75 -8.49
CA GLY A 225 -18.19 2.88 -9.58
C GLY A 225 -16.69 2.64 -9.49
N LEU A 226 -16.21 2.38 -8.28
CA LEU A 226 -14.79 2.28 -7.98
C LEU A 226 -14.17 1.10 -8.74
N VAL A 227 -13.00 1.33 -9.35
CA VAL A 227 -12.14 0.32 -9.96
C VAL A 227 -10.73 0.44 -9.39
N PRO A 228 -9.91 -0.64 -9.36
CA PRO A 228 -8.55 -0.55 -8.85
C PRO A 228 -7.71 0.40 -9.74
N GLY A 229 -6.81 1.17 -9.12
CA GLY A 229 -5.91 2.07 -9.84
C GLY A 229 -4.67 1.38 -10.42
N LYS A 230 -4.21 0.30 -9.78
CA LYS A 230 -3.09 -0.52 -10.22
C LYS A 230 -3.66 -1.75 -10.95
N ASP A 231 -3.46 -1.80 -12.26
CA ASP A 231 -3.78 -2.95 -13.12
C ASP A 231 -2.77 -4.10 -12.90
#